data_AF-A0AA43AW02-F1
#
_entry.id   AF-A0AA43AW02-F1
#
_cell.length_a   1.000
_cell.length_b   1.000
_cell.length_c   1.000
_cell.angle_alpha   90.00
_cell.angle_beta   90.00
_cell.angle_gamma   90.00
#
_symmetry.space_group_name_H-M   'P 1'
#
loop_
_entity.id
_entity.type
_entity.pdbx_description
1 polymer ?
#
loop_
_entity_poly.entity_id
_entity_poly.type
_entity_poly.pdbx_seq_one_letter_code
_entity_poly.pdbx_strand_id
1 'polypeptide(L)'
;MTDMFNPDDMNEPDLVDRIFDYLLQEVPGFADAVRASKLAEMKNSVRAEFEGDRQRISPRNAAARRDQAVQVLSLFNGRNAREVARRLGISRATVYRILKQAGQEKQSRPGSL
;
A
#
# COMPACT_ATOMS: atom_id res chain seq x y z
N MET A 1 13.22 23.57 -28.12
CA MET A 1 11.79 23.31 -27.91
C MET A 1 11.57 23.50 -26.42
N THR A 2 11.31 24.74 -26.03
CA THR A 2 11.28 25.19 -24.64
C THR A 2 10.00 24.68 -24.00
N ASP A 3 10.13 23.94 -22.89
CA ASP A 3 9.00 23.53 -22.07
C ASP A 3 8.30 24.81 -21.58
N MET A 4 7.09 25.03 -22.06
CA MET A 4 6.29 26.19 -21.73
C MET A 4 5.74 25.92 -20.32
N PHE A 5 6.39 26.48 -19.30
CA PHE A 5 5.87 26.51 -17.94
C PHE A 5 4.42 26.99 -18.00
N ASN A 6 3.48 26.08 -17.78
CA ASN A 6 2.06 26.39 -17.81
C ASN A 6 1.71 26.98 -16.43
N PRO A 7 1.28 28.25 -16.34
CA PRO A 7 0.96 28.86 -15.04
C PRO A 7 -0.16 28.12 -14.29
N ASP A 8 -0.93 27.28 -14.98
CA ASP A 8 -1.97 26.44 -14.37
C ASP A 8 -1.40 25.25 -13.57
N ASP A 9 -0.14 24.83 -13.79
CA ASP A 9 0.49 23.74 -13.03
C ASP A 9 0.71 24.12 -11.55
N MET A 10 0.71 25.42 -11.23
CA MET A 10 0.85 25.94 -9.86
C MET A 10 -0.43 25.83 -9.02
N ASN A 11 -1.57 25.52 -9.65
CA ASN A 11 -2.87 25.41 -9.00
C ASN A 11 -3.49 24.01 -9.08
N GLU A 12 -2.78 23.02 -9.64
CA GLU A 12 -3.30 21.65 -9.64
C GLU A 12 -3.15 21.04 -8.23
N PRO A 13 -4.24 20.52 -7.64
CA PRO A 13 -4.17 19.88 -6.33
C PRO A 13 -3.24 18.67 -6.39
N ASP A 14 -2.24 18.67 -5.52
CA ASP A 14 -1.26 17.60 -5.43
C ASP A 14 -1.88 16.34 -4.79
N LEU A 15 -1.07 15.28 -4.67
CA LEU A 15 -1.53 14.03 -4.07
C LEU A 15 -2.02 14.21 -2.62
N VAL A 16 -1.38 15.07 -1.83
CA VAL A 16 -1.77 15.34 -0.45
C VAL A 16 -3.12 16.05 -0.44
N ASP A 17 -3.34 17.03 -1.31
CA ASP A 17 -4.64 17.68 -1.45
C ASP A 17 -5.74 16.66 -1.77
N ARG A 18 -5.51 15.80 -2.78
CA ARG A 18 -6.49 14.78 -3.18
C ARG A 18 -6.79 13.76 -2.07
N ILE A 19 -5.80 13.36 -1.28
CA ILE A 19 -6.00 12.43 -0.16
C ILE A 19 -6.88 13.08 0.91
N PHE A 20 -6.58 14.33 1.29
CA PHE A 20 -7.36 15.02 2.30
C PHE A 20 -8.77 15.36 1.81
N ASP A 21 -8.95 15.69 0.54
CA ASP A 21 -10.27 15.89 -0.07
C ASP A 21 -11.10 14.60 -0.01
N TYR A 22 -10.48 13.45 -0.33
CA TYR A 22 -11.12 12.14 -0.17
C TYR A 22 -11.53 11.86 1.28
N LEU A 23 -10.67 12.17 2.26
CA LEU A 23 -10.99 11.99 3.68
C LEU A 23 -12.16 12.88 4.14
N LEU A 24 -12.20 14.14 3.70
CA LEU A 24 -13.30 15.06 3.99
C LEU A 24 -14.63 14.56 3.43
N GLN A 25 -14.60 13.91 2.26
CA GLN A 25 -15.79 13.36 1.63
C GLN A 25 -16.27 12.05 2.30
N GLU A 26 -15.35 11.15 2.65
CA GLU A 26 -15.71 9.77 3.00
C GLU A 26 -15.75 9.49 4.51
N VAL A 27 -15.19 10.37 5.35
CA VAL A 27 -15.19 10.18 6.82
C VAL A 27 -16.26 11.06 7.46
N PRO A 28 -17.39 10.50 7.93
CA PRO A 28 -18.46 11.27 8.54
C PRO A 28 -17.97 12.07 9.75
N GLY A 29 -18.34 13.35 9.80
CA GLY A 29 -17.96 14.27 10.89
C GLY A 29 -16.52 14.77 10.84
N PHE A 30 -15.69 14.33 9.89
CA PHE A 30 -14.32 14.80 9.77
C PHE A 30 -14.25 16.27 9.33
N ALA A 31 -15.07 16.66 8.35
CA ALA A 31 -15.16 18.05 7.89
C ALA A 31 -15.62 19.01 9.01
N ASP A 32 -16.54 18.57 9.87
CA ASP A 32 -17.04 19.39 10.99
C ASP A 32 -16.04 19.43 12.17
N ALA A 33 -15.25 18.37 12.35
CA ALA A 33 -14.29 18.25 13.45
C ALA A 33 -12.99 19.03 13.21
N VAL A 34 -12.65 19.35 11.97
CA VAL A 34 -11.35 19.95 11.61
C VAL A 34 -11.53 21.38 11.11
N ARG A 35 -10.97 22.35 11.84
CA ARG A 35 -10.90 23.75 11.38
C ARG A 35 -10.01 23.86 10.15
N ALA A 36 -10.36 24.76 9.22
CA ALA A 36 -9.59 24.98 7.98
C ALA A 36 -8.09 25.29 8.22
N SER A 37 -7.77 26.06 9.27
CA SER A 37 -6.37 26.33 9.64
C SER A 37 -5.63 25.06 10.08
N LYS A 38 -6.30 24.17 10.83
CA LYS A 38 -5.72 22.91 11.26
C LYS A 38 -5.53 21.94 10.08
N LEU A 39 -6.46 21.94 9.13
CA LEU A 39 -6.35 21.17 7.91
C LEU A 39 -5.12 21.60 7.08
N ALA A 40 -4.90 22.91 6.93
CA ALA A 40 -3.73 23.44 6.23
C ALA A 40 -2.41 23.05 6.94
N GLU A 41 -2.36 23.15 8.27
CA GLU A 41 -1.21 22.66 9.05
C GLU A 41 -0.94 21.18 8.80
N MET A 42 -1.98 20.34 8.85
CA MET A 42 -1.84 18.89 8.63
C MET A 42 -1.33 18.56 7.24
N LYS A 43 -1.88 19.21 6.19
CA LYS A 43 -1.39 19.04 4.82
C LYS A 43 0.10 19.40 4.72
N ASN A 44 0.52 20.51 5.33
CA ASN A 44 1.93 20.92 5.33
C ASN A 44 2.83 19.97 6.14
N SER A 45 2.36 19.47 7.29
CA SER A 45 3.09 18.47 8.06
C SER A 45 3.30 17.17 7.27
N VAL A 46 2.26 16.69 6.57
CA VAL A 46 2.38 15.51 5.70
C VAL A 46 3.38 15.77 4.56
N ARG A 47 3.31 16.93 3.89
CA ARG A 47 4.29 17.28 2.85
C ARG A 47 5.71 17.30 3.39
N ALA A 48 5.95 17.91 4.56
CA ALA A 48 7.28 17.99 5.17
C ALA A 48 7.79 16.63 5.65
N GLU A 49 6.92 15.79 6.20
CA GLU A 49 7.29 14.44 6.69
C GLU A 49 7.69 13.51 5.54
N PHE A 50 7.02 13.62 4.39
CA PHE A 50 7.25 12.77 3.22
C PHE A 50 7.95 13.51 2.07
N GLU A 51 8.58 14.67 2.33
CA GLU A 51 9.29 15.43 1.31
C GLU A 51 10.45 14.61 0.74
N GLY A 52 10.58 14.57 -0.59
CA GLY A 52 11.68 13.85 -1.26
C GLY A 52 11.50 12.33 -1.34
N ASP A 53 10.52 11.75 -0.64
CA ASP A 53 10.24 10.32 -0.68
C ASP A 53 9.47 9.93 -1.95
N ARG A 54 10.07 9.05 -2.76
CA ARG A 54 9.36 8.42 -3.90
C ARG A 54 8.55 7.21 -3.42
N GLN A 55 7.44 7.47 -2.73
CA GLN A 55 6.60 6.40 -2.20
C GLN A 55 5.69 5.83 -3.31
N ARG A 56 5.91 4.55 -3.67
CA ARG A 56 5.03 3.86 -4.62
C ARG A 56 3.72 3.45 -3.96
N ILE A 57 2.62 4.11 -4.32
CA ILE A 57 1.26 3.67 -3.96
C ILE A 57 0.87 2.50 -4.86
N SER A 58 0.83 1.29 -4.29
CA SER A 58 0.41 0.09 -5.01
C SER A 58 -1.08 -0.17 -4.78
N PRO A 59 -1.86 -0.56 -5.81
CA PRO A 59 -3.29 -0.89 -5.65
C PRO A 59 -3.54 -2.09 -4.72
N ARG A 60 -2.51 -2.87 -4.39
CA ARG A 60 -2.54 -3.89 -3.35
C ARG A 60 -1.58 -3.54 -2.24
N ASN A 61 -2.13 -3.27 -1.05
CA ASN A 61 -1.34 -3.03 0.15
C ASN A 61 -0.30 -4.15 0.33
N ALA A 62 0.96 -3.78 0.52
CA ALA A 62 2.04 -4.73 0.79
C ALA A 62 1.75 -5.56 2.05
N ALA A 63 1.06 -5.00 3.05
CA ALA A 63 0.57 -5.71 4.22
C ALA A 63 -0.40 -6.83 3.81
N ALA A 64 -1.43 -6.53 3.01
CA ALA A 64 -2.39 -7.54 2.54
C ALA A 64 -1.70 -8.69 1.76
N ARG A 65 -0.65 -8.39 0.99
CA ARG A 65 0.15 -9.44 0.32
C ARG A 65 0.94 -10.29 1.31
N ARG A 66 1.50 -9.70 2.36
CA ARG A 66 2.21 -10.42 3.43
C ARG A 66 1.24 -11.27 4.24
N ASP A 67 0.08 -10.73 4.62
CA ASP A 67 -0.95 -11.46 5.37
C ASP A 67 -1.44 -12.67 4.59
N GLN A 68 -1.70 -12.49 3.29
CA GLN A 68 -2.06 -13.61 2.42
C GLN A 68 -0.95 -14.66 2.35
N ALA A 69 0.32 -14.26 2.32
CA ALA A 69 1.43 -15.21 2.34
C ALA A 69 1.52 -15.98 3.67
N VAL A 70 1.35 -15.28 4.80
CA VAL A 70 1.33 -15.88 6.15
C VAL A 70 0.20 -16.90 6.27
N GLN A 71 -1.01 -16.56 5.82
CA GLN A 71 -2.16 -17.48 5.84
C GLN A 71 -1.94 -18.72 4.97
N VAL A 72 -1.32 -18.56 3.78
CA VAL A 72 -0.97 -19.71 2.94
C VAL A 72 0.04 -20.61 3.64
N LEU A 73 1.09 -20.03 4.23
CA LEU A 73 2.15 -20.80 4.89
C LEU A 73 1.67 -21.49 6.17
N SER A 74 0.75 -20.89 6.92
CA SER A 74 0.20 -21.50 8.14
C SER A 74 -0.79 -22.64 7.86
N LEU A 75 -1.57 -22.54 6.76
CA LEU A 75 -2.56 -23.55 6.39
C LEU A 75 -1.98 -24.70 5.57
N PHE A 76 -0.80 -24.53 4.95
CA PHE A 76 -0.23 -25.52 4.06
C PHE A 76 0.47 -26.65 4.83
N ASN A 77 0.05 -27.89 4.59
CA ASN A 77 0.60 -29.09 5.25
C ASN A 77 1.50 -29.96 4.34
N GLY A 78 1.93 -29.42 3.19
CA GLY A 78 2.73 -30.14 2.21
C GLY A 78 1.94 -30.75 1.05
N ARG A 79 0.65 -31.07 1.23
CA ARG A 79 -0.15 -31.77 0.20
C ARG A 79 -1.54 -31.17 -0.05
N ASN A 80 -1.96 -30.16 0.71
CA ASN A 80 -3.31 -29.60 0.68
C ASN A 80 -3.49 -28.31 -0.15
N ALA A 81 -2.65 -28.03 -1.15
CA ALA A 81 -2.68 -26.77 -1.90
C ALA A 81 -4.06 -26.43 -2.50
N ARG A 82 -4.82 -27.44 -2.97
CA ARG A 82 -6.18 -27.24 -3.51
C ARG A 82 -7.17 -26.75 -2.45
N GLU A 83 -7.04 -27.26 -1.23
CA GLU A 83 -7.90 -26.88 -0.11
C GLU A 83 -7.54 -25.49 0.42
N VAL A 84 -6.25 -25.18 0.54
CA VAL A 84 -5.77 -23.83 0.90
C VAL A 84 -6.28 -22.79 -0.09
N ALA A 85 -6.17 -23.07 -1.40
CA ALA A 85 -6.68 -22.21 -2.47
C ALA A 85 -8.18 -21.93 -2.32
N ARG A 86 -8.97 -22.98 -2.05
CA ARG A 86 -10.41 -22.87 -1.86
C ARG A 86 -10.77 -22.05 -0.62
N ARG A 87 -10.11 -22.30 0.53
CA ARG A 87 -10.38 -21.58 1.79
C ARG A 87 -10.06 -20.11 1.72
N LEU A 88 -8.98 -19.75 1.02
CA LEU A 88 -8.52 -18.36 0.92
C LEU A 88 -9.09 -17.62 -0.29
N GLY A 89 -9.89 -18.28 -1.14
CA GLY A 89 -10.46 -17.66 -2.34
C GLY A 89 -9.41 -17.24 -3.39
N ILE A 90 -8.30 -17.98 -3.50
CA ILE A 90 -7.20 -17.67 -4.42
C ILE A 90 -6.93 -18.83 -5.38
N SER A 91 -6.19 -18.56 -6.45
CA SER A 91 -5.82 -19.61 -7.41
C SER A 91 -4.77 -20.57 -6.81
N ARG A 92 -4.78 -21.84 -7.26
CA ARG A 92 -3.72 -22.81 -6.93
C ARG A 92 -2.34 -22.32 -7.36
N ALA A 93 -2.25 -21.62 -8.50
CA ALA A 93 -1.00 -21.03 -8.98
C ALA A 93 -0.45 -19.99 -7.99
N THR A 94 -1.33 -19.19 -7.38
CA THR A 94 -0.97 -18.22 -6.35
C THR A 94 -0.42 -18.89 -5.10
N VAL A 95 -1.03 -20.00 -4.66
CA VAL A 95 -0.52 -20.81 -3.53
C VAL A 95 0.91 -21.28 -3.81
N TYR A 96 1.14 -21.93 -4.96
CA TYR A 96 2.48 -22.42 -5.31
C TYR A 96 3.51 -21.30 -5.47
N ARG A 97 3.11 -20.16 -6.04
CA ARG A 97 3.98 -18.98 -6.14
C ARG A 97 4.46 -18.52 -4.76
N ILE A 98 3.55 -18.41 -3.79
CA ILE A 98 3.87 -18.01 -2.41
C ILE A 98 4.81 -19.03 -1.75
N LEU A 99 4.51 -20.32 -1.87
CA LEU A 99 5.36 -21.39 -1.31
C LEU A 99 6.77 -21.36 -1.91
N LYS A 100 6.89 -21.14 -3.22
CA LYS A 100 8.18 -21.01 -3.91
C LYS A 100 8.97 -19.80 -3.40
N GLN A 101 8.33 -18.64 -3.30
CA GLN A 101 8.98 -17.41 -2.82
C GLN A 101 9.52 -17.57 -1.40
N ALA A 102 8.72 -18.16 -0.49
CA ALA A 102 9.15 -18.44 0.87
C ALA A 102 10.32 -19.46 0.92
N GLY A 103 10.31 -20.45 0.02
CA GLY A 103 11.41 -21.41 -0.12
C GLY A 103 12.71 -20.77 -0.60
N GLN A 104 12.64 -19.78 -1.49
CA GLN A 104 13.80 -19.03 -1.96
C GLN A 104 14.35 -18.10 -0.87
N GLU A 105 13.49 -17.39 -0.13
CA GLU A 105 13.91 -16.52 0.99
C GLU A 105 14.69 -17.30 2.08
N LYS A 106 14.29 -18.54 2.38
CA LYS A 106 15.03 -19.42 3.31
C LYS A 106 16.41 -19.81 2.77
N GLN A 107 16.55 -20.01 1.47
CA GLN A 107 17.82 -20.39 0.83
C GLN A 107 18.76 -19.19 0.67
N SER A 108 18.23 -17.97 0.53
CA SER A 108 19.01 -16.73 0.46
C SER A 108 19.56 -16.26 1.80
N ARG A 109 19.18 -16.89 2.93
CA ARG A 109 19.75 -16.67 4.26
C ARG A 109 20.59 -17.88 4.73
N PRO A 110 21.72 -18.25 4.09
CA PRO A 110 22.65 -19.18 4.68
C PRO A 110 23.60 -18.42 5.62
N GLY A 111 23.56 -18.72 6.93
CA GLY A 111 24.63 -18.36 7.87
C GLY A 111 24.68 -16.89 8.31
N SER A 112 23.94 -16.56 9.36
CA SER A 112 24.42 -15.61 10.37
C SER A 112 24.30 -16.32 11.71
N LEU A 113 25.35 -17.08 12.03
CA LEU A 113 25.76 -17.39 13.39
C LEU A 113 26.91 -16.46 13.73
#